data_AF-A0A4U9WMD2-F1
#
_entry.id   AF-A0A4U9WMD2-F1
#
_cell.length_a   1.000
_cell.length_b   1.000
_cell.length_c   1.000
_cell.angle_alpha   90.00
_cell.angle_beta   90.00
_cell.angle_gamma   90.00
#
_symmetry.space_group_name_H-M   'P 1'
#
loop_
_entity.id
_entity.type
_entity.pdbx_description
1 polymer ?
#
loop_
_entity_poly.entity_id
_entity_poly.type
_entity_poly.pdbx_seq_one_letter_code
_entity_poly.pdbx_strand_id
1 'polypeptide(L)'
;MKRSALSCLVAISLFSTAAQASIDDVLDSPFFSDSHAELSLKNYWKYLKEDAANPKEVHNAWGQGLALGYQSGYLADFIGVNLDYYSAVKLGASDYFNTRGVLYNNGPGNSKENAAGYSKVGQRYIKLKGDVGGAALNAQAGWQVLRNYGVISTSTRLSPTTYLGWSGGVSGAGLSLRGAYVEPFYGS
;
A
#
# COMPACT_ATOMS: atom_id res chain seq x y z
N MET A 1 50.78 -15.74 9.73
CA MET A 1 49.57 -14.97 9.33
C MET A 1 48.97 -15.61 8.09
N LYS A 2 47.89 -16.39 8.25
CA LYS A 2 47.10 -16.96 7.15
C LYS A 2 45.64 -16.69 7.51
N ARG A 3 44.93 -15.89 6.71
CA ARG A 3 43.48 -15.70 6.85
C ARG A 3 42.83 -16.20 5.56
N SER A 4 42.12 -17.31 5.73
CA SER A 4 41.27 -17.96 4.76
C SER A 4 40.14 -17.01 4.34
N ALA A 5 40.02 -16.77 3.04
CA ALA A 5 38.84 -16.16 2.43
C ALA A 5 38.11 -17.25 1.63
N LEU A 6 37.42 -18.14 2.35
CA LEU A 6 36.41 -19.02 1.80
C LEU A 6 35.22 -18.95 2.74
N SER A 7 34.12 -18.34 2.28
CA SER A 7 32.73 -18.55 2.70
C SER A 7 31.89 -17.31 2.32
N CYS A 8 31.49 -17.21 1.05
CA CYS A 8 30.33 -16.39 0.67
C CYS A 8 29.90 -16.71 -0.78
N LEU A 9 29.61 -17.99 -1.06
CA LEU A 9 29.05 -18.42 -2.35
C LEU A 9 28.24 -19.73 -2.16
N VAL A 10 27.33 -19.71 -1.20
CA VAL A 10 26.26 -20.72 -1.10
C VAL A 10 24.99 -19.97 -0.69
N ALA A 11 24.13 -19.65 -1.65
CA ALA A 11 22.67 -19.48 -1.52
C ALA A 11 21.99 -18.72 -2.70
N ILE A 12 22.42 -18.88 -3.96
CA ILE A 12 21.61 -18.49 -5.13
C ILE A 12 21.66 -19.60 -6.22
N SER A 13 21.61 -20.86 -5.82
CA SER A 13 21.63 -22.00 -6.76
C SER A 13 20.49 -23.00 -6.59
N LEU A 14 19.46 -22.68 -5.80
CA LEU A 14 18.31 -23.57 -5.56
C LEU A 14 17.04 -23.27 -6.38
N PHE A 15 17.12 -22.47 -7.45
CA PHE A 15 15.98 -22.25 -8.37
C PHE A 15 16.24 -22.66 -9.83
N SER A 16 17.33 -23.36 -10.13
CA SER A 16 17.68 -23.74 -11.51
C SER A 16 17.15 -25.13 -11.91
N THR A 17 15.97 -25.52 -11.45
CA THR A 17 15.16 -26.54 -12.12
C THR A 17 13.98 -25.86 -12.78
N ALA A 18 14.24 -25.18 -13.90
CA ALA A 18 13.16 -24.76 -14.79
C ALA A 18 12.57 -26.02 -15.42
N ALA A 19 11.49 -26.52 -14.83
CA ALA A 19 10.50 -27.21 -15.63
C ALA A 19 10.07 -26.24 -16.73
N GLN A 20 10.10 -26.66 -18.00
CA GLN A 20 9.42 -25.93 -19.08
C GLN A 20 7.92 -26.06 -18.83
N ALA A 21 7.40 -25.28 -17.89
CA ALA A 21 5.97 -25.07 -17.75
C ALA A 21 5.50 -24.33 -19.00
N SER A 22 4.41 -24.82 -19.61
CA SER A 22 3.76 -24.04 -20.66
C SER A 22 3.21 -22.74 -20.06
N ILE A 23 2.96 -21.73 -20.91
CA ILE A 23 2.32 -20.50 -20.44
C ILE A 23 0.96 -20.82 -19.81
N ASP A 24 0.26 -21.81 -20.35
CA ASP A 24 -1.03 -22.28 -19.82
C ASP A 24 -0.85 -22.88 -18.42
N ASP A 25 0.15 -23.73 -18.18
CA ASP A 25 0.44 -24.27 -16.83
C ASP A 25 0.75 -23.18 -15.81
N VAL A 26 1.42 -22.10 -16.24
CA VAL A 26 1.71 -20.96 -15.37
C VAL A 26 0.44 -20.19 -15.06
N LEU A 27 -0.38 -19.87 -16.08
CA LEU A 27 -1.61 -19.10 -15.90
C LEU A 27 -2.69 -19.88 -15.13
N ASP A 28 -2.72 -21.21 -15.26
CA ASP A 28 -3.63 -22.08 -14.51
C ASP A 28 -3.21 -22.27 -13.05
N SER A 29 -1.95 -21.97 -12.70
CA SER A 29 -1.50 -22.08 -11.32
C SER A 29 -2.33 -21.16 -10.40
N PRO A 30 -2.69 -21.59 -9.17
CA PRO A 30 -3.53 -20.81 -8.24
C PRO A 30 -3.01 -19.39 -7.97
N PHE A 31 -1.70 -19.17 -8.12
CA PHE A 31 -1.12 -17.83 -7.98
C PHE A 31 -1.69 -16.84 -9.01
N PHE A 32 -1.97 -17.27 -10.24
CA PHE A 32 -2.52 -16.46 -11.31
C PHE A 32 -4.02 -16.68 -11.52
N SER A 33 -4.51 -17.92 -11.47
CA SER A 33 -5.93 -18.23 -11.69
C SER A 33 -6.84 -17.69 -10.59
N ASP A 34 -6.37 -17.63 -9.34
CA ASP A 34 -7.09 -16.98 -8.23
C ASP A 34 -6.72 -15.49 -8.07
N SER A 35 -6.06 -14.88 -9.06
CA SER A 35 -5.73 -13.46 -9.00
C SER A 35 -6.95 -12.57 -9.27
N HIS A 36 -6.97 -11.39 -8.66
CA HIS A 36 -8.02 -10.40 -8.83
C HIS A 36 -7.43 -9.03 -9.11
N ALA A 37 -8.06 -8.31 -10.03
CA ALA A 37 -7.76 -6.92 -10.32
C ALA A 37 -9.00 -6.06 -10.01
N GLU A 38 -8.77 -4.88 -9.41
CA GLU A 38 -9.82 -3.91 -9.09
C GLU A 38 -9.47 -2.56 -9.70
N LEU A 39 -10.44 -1.94 -10.35
CA LEU A 39 -10.40 -0.54 -10.76
C LEU A 39 -11.42 0.23 -9.92
N SER A 40 -10.95 1.24 -9.19
CA SER A 40 -11.81 2.14 -8.43
C SER A 40 -11.65 3.58 -8.89
N LEU A 41 -12.78 4.25 -9.12
CA LEU A 41 -12.83 5.67 -9.43
C LEU A 41 -13.47 6.41 -8.26
N LYS A 42 -12.80 7.46 -7.78
CA LYS A 42 -13.26 8.20 -6.61
C LYS A 42 -13.28 9.70 -6.87
N ASN A 43 -14.47 10.29 -6.92
CA ASN A 43 -14.60 11.75 -6.89
C ASN A 43 -14.58 12.22 -5.42
N TYR A 44 -13.75 13.20 -5.08
CA TYR A 44 -13.62 13.65 -3.69
C TYR A 44 -13.43 15.16 -3.58
N TRP A 45 -14.37 15.81 -2.90
CA TRP A 45 -14.37 17.24 -2.64
C TRP A 45 -14.32 17.51 -1.13
N LYS A 46 -13.45 18.42 -0.70
CA LYS A 46 -13.35 18.85 0.69
C LYS A 46 -13.25 20.37 0.79
N TYR A 47 -14.15 20.96 1.56
CA TYR A 47 -14.30 22.40 1.75
C TYR A 47 -14.25 22.75 3.25
N LEU A 48 -13.58 23.84 3.58
CA LEU A 48 -13.64 24.49 4.89
C LEU A 48 -13.48 26.00 4.65
N LYS A 49 -14.26 26.79 5.38
CA LYS A 49 -14.13 28.25 5.40
C LYS A 49 -13.80 28.68 6.82
N GLU A 50 -12.77 29.49 6.98
CA GLU A 50 -12.41 30.07 8.26
C GLU A 50 -13.13 31.41 8.43
N ASP A 51 -14.18 31.42 9.25
CA ASP A 51 -14.94 32.65 9.53
C ASP A 51 -14.34 33.49 10.67
N ALA A 52 -13.42 32.92 11.47
CA ALA A 52 -12.77 33.57 12.61
C ALA A 52 -11.40 34.23 12.27
N ALA A 53 -10.90 34.04 11.06
CA ALA A 53 -9.66 34.65 10.57
C ALA A 53 -9.95 35.95 9.79
N ASN A 54 -9.02 36.91 9.84
CA ASN A 54 -9.05 38.12 9.01
C ASN A 54 -7.69 38.29 8.32
N PRO A 55 -7.57 38.09 6.99
CA PRO A 55 -8.64 37.84 6.03
C PRO A 55 -9.29 36.45 6.18
N LYS A 56 -10.52 36.31 5.66
CA LYS A 56 -11.24 35.04 5.63
C LYS A 56 -10.61 34.11 4.60
N GLU A 57 -10.12 32.97 5.04
CA GLU A 57 -9.51 31.97 4.17
C GLU A 57 -10.49 30.86 3.78
N VAL A 58 -10.42 30.44 2.52
CA VAL A 58 -11.20 29.31 1.98
C VAL A 58 -10.24 28.18 1.68
N HIS A 59 -10.47 27.01 2.25
CA HIS A 59 -9.68 25.80 2.08
C HIS A 59 -10.49 24.79 1.26
N ASN A 60 -10.24 24.76 -0.04
CA ASN A 60 -10.96 23.92 -0.99
C ASN A 60 -9.98 23.04 -1.76
N ALA A 61 -10.31 21.75 -1.85
CA ALA A 61 -9.63 20.83 -2.75
C ALA A 61 -10.63 19.83 -3.34
N TRP A 62 -10.62 19.69 -4.66
CA TRP A 62 -11.46 18.78 -5.43
C TRP A 62 -10.61 18.00 -6.42
N GLY A 63 -10.73 16.69 -6.40
CA GLY A 63 -10.03 15.83 -7.36
C GLY A 63 -10.81 14.57 -7.70
N GLN A 64 -10.42 13.98 -8.82
CA GLN A 64 -10.86 12.66 -9.27
C GLN A 64 -9.70 11.69 -9.13
N GLY A 65 -9.89 10.66 -8.32
CA GLY A 65 -8.95 9.58 -8.08
C GLY A 65 -9.24 8.37 -8.95
N LEU A 66 -8.17 7.64 -9.24
CA LEU A 66 -8.13 6.32 -9.86
C LEU A 66 -7.26 5.43 -8.98
N ALA A 67 -7.75 4.24 -8.65
CA ALA A 67 -6.98 3.20 -7.98
C ALA A 67 -7.02 1.93 -8.83
N LEU A 68 -5.85 1.34 -9.04
CA LEU A 68 -5.68 0.03 -9.67
C LEU A 68 -5.08 -0.90 -8.62
N GLY A 69 -5.86 -1.89 -8.20
CA GLY A 69 -5.42 -2.95 -7.30
C GLY A 69 -5.18 -4.23 -8.07
N TYR A 70 -4.10 -4.94 -7.76
CA TYR A 70 -3.84 -6.31 -8.17
C TYR A 70 -3.50 -7.15 -6.95
N GLN A 71 -4.15 -8.30 -6.83
CA GLN A 71 -3.90 -9.28 -5.78
C GLN A 71 -3.69 -10.63 -6.45
N SER A 72 -2.54 -11.26 -6.24
CA SER A 72 -2.35 -12.64 -6.68
C SER A 72 -3.15 -13.60 -5.81
N GLY A 73 -3.35 -14.83 -6.30
CA GLY A 73 -3.63 -15.96 -5.44
C GLY A 73 -2.42 -16.35 -4.59
N TYR A 74 -2.45 -17.56 -4.02
CA TYR A 74 -1.36 -18.07 -3.18
C TYR A 74 -0.57 -19.17 -3.91
N LEU A 75 0.72 -18.91 -4.14
CA LEU A 75 1.68 -19.91 -4.58
C LEU A 75 1.94 -20.91 -3.46
N ALA A 76 1.92 -22.21 -3.80
CA ALA A 76 2.07 -23.31 -2.86
C ALA A 76 1.14 -23.21 -1.64
N ASP A 77 -0.05 -22.60 -1.83
CA ASP A 77 -1.05 -22.32 -0.80
C ASP A 77 -0.55 -21.49 0.40
N PHE A 78 0.62 -20.83 0.28
CA PHE A 78 1.27 -20.17 1.40
C PHE A 78 1.61 -18.70 1.15
N ILE A 79 2.13 -18.35 -0.04
CA ILE A 79 2.68 -17.01 -0.32
C ILE A 79 2.01 -16.35 -1.52
N GLY A 80 1.68 -15.06 -1.40
CA GLY A 80 1.11 -14.25 -2.47
C GLY A 80 1.69 -12.84 -2.48
N VAL A 81 1.27 -12.02 -3.44
CA VAL A 81 1.68 -10.63 -3.59
C VAL A 81 0.48 -9.72 -3.87
N ASN A 82 0.57 -8.48 -3.39
CA ASN A 82 -0.40 -7.43 -3.65
C ASN A 82 0.31 -6.17 -4.14
N LEU A 83 -0.31 -5.46 -5.08
CA LEU A 83 0.18 -4.21 -5.66
C LEU A 83 -1.00 -3.25 -5.86
N ASP A 84 -0.85 -2.01 -5.40
CA ASP A 84 -1.80 -0.94 -5.63
C ASP A 84 -1.11 0.29 -6.22
N TYR A 85 -1.69 0.80 -7.30
CA TYR A 85 -1.34 2.07 -7.90
C TYR A 85 -2.48 3.07 -7.72
N TYR A 86 -2.14 4.30 -7.34
CA TYR A 86 -3.08 5.39 -7.15
C TYR A 86 -2.68 6.57 -8.01
N SER A 87 -3.66 7.18 -8.67
CA SER A 87 -3.50 8.46 -9.36
C SER A 87 -4.66 9.38 -9.00
N ALA A 88 -4.42 10.69 -9.07
CA ALA A 88 -5.43 11.70 -8.86
C ALA A 88 -5.20 12.86 -9.84
N VAL A 89 -6.28 13.36 -10.42
CA VAL A 89 -6.29 14.59 -11.22
C VAL A 89 -6.97 15.71 -10.44
N LYS A 90 -6.42 16.92 -10.55
CA LYS A 90 -7.01 18.13 -9.96
C LYS A 90 -8.24 18.55 -10.76
N LEU A 91 -9.37 18.71 -10.08
CA LEU A 91 -10.57 19.32 -10.65
C LEU A 91 -10.76 20.77 -10.18
N GLY A 92 -10.32 21.09 -8.95
CA GLY A 92 -10.36 22.45 -8.42
C GLY A 92 -9.58 22.61 -7.11
N ALA A 93 -9.07 23.81 -6.87
CA ALA A 93 -8.35 24.15 -5.64
C ALA A 93 -8.51 25.65 -5.34
N SER A 94 -8.50 26.01 -4.05
CA SER A 94 -8.26 27.38 -3.59
C SER A 94 -6.86 27.49 -2.97
N ASP A 95 -6.50 28.69 -2.52
CA ASP A 95 -5.34 28.81 -1.64
C ASP A 95 -5.58 27.97 -0.37
N TYR A 96 -4.51 27.51 0.27
CA TYR A 96 -4.54 26.60 1.42
C TYR A 96 -5.21 25.23 1.15
N PHE A 97 -5.34 24.81 -0.12
CA PHE A 97 -5.86 23.49 -0.50
C PHE A 97 -5.11 22.32 0.17
N ASN A 98 -3.81 22.48 0.39
CA ASN A 98 -2.92 21.44 0.93
C ASN A 98 -3.33 21.00 2.36
N THR A 99 -3.96 21.89 3.14
CA THR A 99 -4.55 21.56 4.45
C THR A 99 -5.67 20.52 4.36
N ARG A 100 -6.28 20.34 3.18
CA ARG A 100 -7.32 19.32 2.94
C ARG A 100 -6.72 17.96 2.61
N GLY A 101 -5.44 17.94 2.18
CA GLY A 101 -4.66 16.81 1.69
C GLY A 101 -5.42 15.88 0.76
N VAL A 102 -6.11 16.47 -0.21
CA VAL A 102 -6.77 15.79 -1.35
C VAL A 102 -5.82 15.78 -2.56
N LEU A 103 -5.10 16.89 -2.78
CA LEU A 103 -4.19 17.12 -3.90
C LEU A 103 -2.74 17.26 -3.40
N TYR A 104 -1.78 17.10 -4.30
CA TYR A 104 -0.35 17.28 -4.01
C TYR A 104 0.04 18.76 -4.11
N ASN A 105 1.04 19.17 -3.32
CA ASN A 105 1.60 20.53 -3.34
C ASN A 105 2.93 20.53 -4.08
N ASN A 106 2.93 21.00 -5.33
CA ASN A 106 4.09 21.02 -6.21
C ASN A 106 4.76 22.40 -6.26
N GLY A 107 4.94 23.02 -5.09
CA GLY A 107 5.55 24.34 -4.99
C GLY A 107 5.60 24.84 -3.55
N PRO A 108 6.31 25.95 -3.30
CA PRO A 108 6.42 26.54 -1.98
C PRO A 108 5.10 27.22 -1.57
N GLY A 109 4.76 27.12 -0.29
CA GLY A 109 3.58 27.79 0.27
C GLY A 109 2.25 27.16 -0.14
N ASN A 110 1.19 27.96 -0.01
CA ASN A 110 -0.20 27.48 -0.03
C ASN A 110 -0.99 27.93 -1.26
N SER A 111 -0.34 28.40 -2.33
CA SER A 111 -1.02 28.87 -3.54
C SER A 111 -1.77 27.75 -4.25
N LYS A 112 -2.99 28.03 -4.73
CA LYS A 112 -3.78 27.14 -5.59
C LYS A 112 -3.08 26.73 -6.88
N GLU A 113 -2.12 27.53 -7.33
CA GLU A 113 -1.32 27.24 -8.54
C GLU A 113 -0.41 26.04 -8.32
N ASN A 114 0.05 25.83 -7.08
CA ASN A 114 0.87 24.69 -6.70
C ASN A 114 0.05 23.39 -6.57
N ALA A 115 -1.28 23.48 -6.60
CA ALA A 115 -2.13 22.30 -6.51
C ALA A 115 -1.97 21.43 -7.75
N ALA A 116 -1.54 20.19 -7.55
CA ALA A 116 -1.31 19.23 -8.61
C ALA A 116 -2.03 17.91 -8.32
N GLY A 117 -2.31 17.19 -9.41
CA GLY A 117 -2.56 15.75 -9.33
C GLY A 117 -1.31 15.00 -8.86
N TYR A 118 -1.45 13.71 -8.64
CA TYR A 118 -0.32 12.86 -8.29
C TYR A 118 -0.52 11.44 -8.83
N SER A 119 0.57 10.70 -8.88
CA SER A 119 0.60 9.28 -9.17
C SER A 119 1.60 8.61 -8.22
N LYS A 120 1.22 7.49 -7.61
CA LYS A 120 2.06 6.76 -6.67
C LYS A 120 1.74 5.27 -6.65
N VAL A 121 2.77 4.45 -6.42
CA VAL A 121 2.58 3.04 -6.00
C VAL A 121 2.40 3.03 -4.50
N GLY A 122 1.18 2.73 -4.04
CA GLY A 122 0.82 2.85 -2.62
C GLY A 122 1.11 1.57 -1.84
N GLN A 123 0.45 0.47 -2.19
CA GLN A 123 0.70 -0.83 -1.56
C GLN A 123 1.57 -1.68 -2.47
N ARG A 124 2.55 -2.36 -1.88
CA ARG A 124 3.38 -3.38 -2.54
C ARG A 124 3.93 -4.27 -1.44
N TYR A 125 3.39 -5.47 -1.33
CA TYR A 125 3.74 -6.36 -0.22
C TYR A 125 3.55 -7.82 -0.58
N ILE A 126 4.28 -8.66 0.14
CA ILE A 126 4.09 -10.11 0.15
C ILE A 126 3.08 -10.45 1.24
N LYS A 127 2.14 -11.35 0.96
CA LYS A 127 1.18 -11.91 1.93
C LYS A 127 1.45 -13.38 2.16
N LEU A 128 1.36 -13.80 3.41
CA LEU A 128 1.50 -15.18 3.86
C LEU A 128 0.21 -15.62 4.54
N LYS A 129 -0.18 -16.89 4.34
CA LYS A 129 -1.27 -17.53 5.08
C LYS A 129 -0.85 -18.93 5.54
N GLY A 130 -1.49 -19.44 6.58
CA GLY A 130 -1.33 -20.83 7.01
C GLY A 130 -2.33 -21.21 8.08
N ASP A 131 -2.33 -22.49 8.46
CA ASP A 131 -3.08 -23.03 9.59
C ASP A 131 -2.16 -23.88 10.45
N VAL A 132 -2.21 -23.68 11.77
CA VAL A 132 -1.50 -24.52 12.73
C VAL A 132 -2.44 -24.88 13.88
N GLY A 133 -2.82 -26.16 13.95
CA GLY A 133 -3.68 -26.66 15.04
C GLY A 133 -5.08 -26.03 15.06
N GLY A 134 -5.63 -25.68 13.90
CA GLY A 134 -6.94 -25.03 13.78
C GLY A 134 -6.91 -23.52 14.07
N ALA A 135 -5.72 -22.94 14.21
CA ALA A 135 -5.52 -21.51 14.28
C ALA A 135 -5.04 -20.98 12.91
N ALA A 136 -5.81 -20.09 12.32
CA ALA A 136 -5.45 -19.43 11.07
C ALA A 136 -4.40 -18.34 11.33
N LEU A 137 -3.34 -18.35 10.53
CA LEU A 137 -2.23 -17.40 10.56
C LEU A 137 -2.22 -16.55 9.30
N ASN A 138 -1.96 -15.26 9.45
CA ASN A 138 -1.74 -14.35 8.33
C ASN A 138 -0.57 -13.41 8.62
N ALA A 139 0.24 -13.11 7.61
CA ALA A 139 1.30 -12.12 7.72
C ALA A 139 1.47 -11.35 6.41
N GLN A 140 1.97 -10.12 6.49
CA GLN A 140 2.20 -9.23 5.36
C GLN A 140 3.47 -8.43 5.56
N ALA A 141 4.29 -8.30 4.51
CA ALA A 141 5.58 -7.63 4.55
C ALA A 141 5.75 -6.69 3.35
N GLY A 142 5.98 -5.41 3.62
CA GLY A 142 6.14 -4.37 2.61
C GLY A 142 5.31 -3.13 2.89
N TRP A 143 5.01 -2.36 1.84
CA TRP A 143 4.15 -1.18 1.94
C TRP A 143 2.69 -1.61 1.94
N GLN A 144 1.99 -1.34 3.04
CA GLN A 144 0.64 -1.84 3.28
C GLN A 144 -0.24 -0.81 4.01
N VAL A 145 -1.55 -0.90 3.79
CA VAL A 145 -2.54 -0.20 4.61
C VAL A 145 -2.74 -0.99 5.90
N LEU A 146 -2.50 -0.35 7.05
CA LEU A 146 -2.75 -0.92 8.36
C LEU A 146 -4.04 -0.34 8.94
N ARG A 147 -5.13 -1.10 8.85
CA ARG A 147 -6.43 -0.71 9.39
C ARG A 147 -6.68 -1.41 10.72
N ASN A 148 -7.11 -0.64 11.73
CA ASN A 148 -7.44 -1.14 13.07
C ASN A 148 -6.26 -1.80 13.82
N TYR A 149 -5.02 -1.34 13.57
CA TYR A 149 -3.83 -1.75 14.32
C TYR A 149 -3.55 -0.75 15.46
N GLY A 150 -4.26 -0.89 16.57
CA GLY A 150 -4.07 -0.04 17.76
C GLY A 150 -4.20 1.45 17.46
N VAL A 151 -3.12 2.21 17.66
CA VAL A 151 -3.06 3.67 17.47
C VAL A 151 -2.82 4.12 16.03
N ILE A 152 -2.66 3.18 15.08
CA ILE A 152 -2.37 3.53 13.67
C ILE A 152 -3.65 4.05 13.00
N SER A 153 -3.64 5.33 12.64
CA SER A 153 -4.71 5.97 11.87
C SER A 153 -4.50 5.80 10.37
N THR A 154 -5.55 5.52 9.63
CA THR A 154 -5.52 5.46 8.15
C THR A 154 -6.44 6.53 7.57
N SER A 155 -5.89 7.39 6.72
CA SER A 155 -6.67 8.31 5.88
C SER A 155 -7.02 7.59 4.58
N THR A 156 -8.24 7.76 4.08
CA THR A 156 -8.74 7.13 2.84
C THR A 156 -9.26 8.20 1.88
N ARG A 157 -8.52 9.29 1.66
CA ARG A 157 -8.94 10.40 0.75
C ARG A 157 -8.93 9.94 -0.72
N LEU A 158 -8.12 10.54 -1.59
CA LEU A 158 -7.98 10.04 -2.98
C LEU A 158 -7.03 8.85 -3.09
N SER A 159 -6.17 8.66 -2.09
CA SER A 159 -5.38 7.44 -1.89
C SER A 159 -5.21 7.20 -0.40
N PRO A 160 -5.04 5.94 0.03
CA PRO A 160 -4.81 5.64 1.43
C PRO A 160 -3.40 6.03 1.88
N THR A 161 -3.25 6.20 3.19
CA THR A 161 -1.93 6.19 3.84
C THR A 161 -1.41 4.75 3.91
N THR A 162 -0.17 4.54 3.46
CA THR A 162 0.50 3.23 3.52
C THR A 162 1.75 3.33 4.38
N TYR A 163 2.10 2.22 5.03
CA TYR A 163 3.23 2.10 5.94
C TYR A 163 4.15 0.98 5.46
N LEU A 164 5.45 1.21 5.51
CA LEU A 164 6.44 0.16 5.31
C LEU A 164 6.61 -0.64 6.61
N GLY A 165 6.54 -1.96 6.53
CA GLY A 165 6.88 -2.83 7.64
C GLY A 165 6.22 -4.20 7.54
N TRP A 166 6.00 -4.79 8.71
CA TRP A 166 5.48 -6.14 8.87
C TRP A 166 4.19 -6.10 9.68
N SER A 167 3.19 -6.86 9.27
CA SER A 167 1.97 -7.07 10.05
C SER A 167 1.59 -8.53 10.03
N GLY A 168 0.86 -8.97 11.05
CA GLY A 168 0.33 -10.32 11.08
C GLY A 168 -0.71 -10.50 12.17
N GLY A 169 -1.28 -11.70 12.18
CA GLY A 169 -2.27 -12.09 13.15
C GLY A 169 -2.46 -13.59 13.21
N VAL A 170 -3.09 -14.00 14.30
CA VAL A 170 -3.56 -15.36 14.55
C VAL A 170 -5.02 -15.28 15.00
N SER A 171 -5.84 -16.18 14.48
CA SER A 171 -7.25 -16.30 14.88
C SER A 171 -7.65 -17.76 15.05
N GLY A 172 -8.28 -18.09 16.17
CA GLY A 172 -8.70 -19.45 16.52
C GLY A 172 -9.47 -19.48 17.83
N ALA A 173 -10.34 -20.47 18.02
CA ALA A 173 -11.12 -20.68 19.25
C ALA A 173 -11.86 -19.43 19.78
N GLY A 174 -12.38 -18.59 18.88
CA GLY A 174 -13.10 -17.36 19.23
C GLY A 174 -12.21 -16.17 19.62
N LEU A 175 -10.89 -16.29 19.53
CA LEU A 175 -9.93 -15.23 19.81
C LEU A 175 -9.17 -14.81 18.55
N SER A 176 -8.79 -13.53 18.47
CA SER A 176 -7.96 -12.99 17.40
C SER A 176 -6.93 -12.03 17.99
N LEU A 177 -5.65 -12.26 17.70
CA LEU A 177 -4.55 -11.37 18.03
C LEU A 177 -3.95 -10.82 16.72
N ARG A 178 -3.62 -9.52 16.70
CA ARG A 178 -2.96 -8.89 15.56
C ARG A 178 -1.86 -7.96 16.06
N GLY A 179 -0.76 -7.89 15.31
CA GLY A 179 0.37 -7.02 15.60
C GLY A 179 1.04 -6.49 14.33
N ALA A 180 1.65 -5.32 14.42
CA ALA A 180 2.40 -4.73 13.34
C ALA A 180 3.64 -3.99 13.86
N TYR A 181 4.70 -4.02 13.06
CA TYR A 181 5.91 -3.22 13.21
C TYR A 181 6.05 -2.36 11.96
N VAL A 182 6.13 -1.04 12.14
CA VAL A 182 6.22 -0.07 11.05
C VAL A 182 7.53 0.69 11.14
N GLU A 183 8.15 0.90 9.99
CA GLU A 183 9.37 1.69 9.87
C GLU A 183 9.04 3.20 9.93
N PRO A 184 9.86 4.00 10.62
CA PRO A 184 9.73 5.46 10.57
C PRO A 184 9.98 5.97 9.15
N PHE A 185 9.08 6.79 8.63
CA PHE A 185 9.32 7.47 7.36
C PHE A 185 10.23 8.68 7.58
N TYR A 186 11.51 8.56 7.23
CA TYR A 186 12.41 9.70 7.08
C TYR A 186 12.30 10.21 5.65
N GLY A 187 11.69 11.39 5.46
CA GLY A 187 11.67 12.05 4.16
C GLY A 187 13.10 12.44 3.77
N SER A 188 13.56 11.95 2.61
CA SER A 188 14.77 12.43 1.92
C SER A 188 14.46 13.65 1.08
#